data_AF-A0A6G1ED32-F1
#
_entry.id   AF-A0A6G1ED32-F1
#
_cell.length_a   1.000
_cell.length_b   1.000
_cell.length_c   1.000
_cell.angle_alpha   90.00
_cell.angle_beta   90.00
_cell.angle_gamma   90.00
#
_symmetry.space_group_name_H-M   'P 1'
#
loop_
_entity.id
_entity.type
_entity.pdbx_description
1 polymer ?
#
loop_
_entity_poly.entity_id
_entity_poly.type
_entity_poly.pdbx_seq_one_letter_code
_entity_poly.pdbx_strand_id
1 'polypeptide(L)'
;MSLGLRPGRALPLASSLHTPLPNRSQVRLSTISCAAMKSYRLSELSDAEVSGLKARPRIDFSSIFGMVNLIVEDVRVRGDAAVKDYTAKFDKVALDDVVVRVSDLPDVEIQLCK
;
A
#
# COMPACT_ATOMS: atom_id res chain seq x y z
N MET A 1 -71.66 2.84 19.94
CA MET A 1 -71.06 3.56 18.80
C MET A 1 -69.62 3.13 18.69
N SER A 2 -69.29 2.54 17.55
CA SER A 2 -68.05 1.84 17.27
C SER A 2 -66.93 2.82 16.91
N LEU A 3 -65.76 2.70 17.52
CA LEU A 3 -64.51 3.21 16.96
C LEU A 3 -63.43 2.14 17.14
N GLY A 4 -63.23 1.34 16.10
CA GLY A 4 -62.13 0.40 16.00
C GLY A 4 -60.82 1.13 15.70
N LEU A 5 -59.85 1.00 16.58
CA LEU A 5 -58.46 1.34 16.28
C LEU A 5 -57.80 0.16 15.58
N ARG A 6 -57.20 0.45 14.42
CA ARG A 6 -56.57 -0.50 13.51
C ARG A 6 -55.28 -1.08 14.10
N PRO A 7 -54.99 -2.38 13.91
CA PRO A 7 -53.70 -2.96 14.29
C PRO A 7 -52.56 -2.35 13.46
N GLY A 8 -51.48 -1.97 14.14
CA GLY A 8 -50.25 -1.50 13.54
C GLY A 8 -49.62 -2.55 12.63
N ARG A 9 -49.29 -2.15 11.41
CA ARG A 9 -48.56 -2.95 10.42
C ARG A 9 -47.08 -2.92 10.81
N ALA A 10 -46.57 -4.03 11.33
CA ALA A 10 -45.13 -4.21 11.56
C ALA A 10 -44.41 -4.26 10.19
N LEU A 11 -43.48 -3.34 9.98
CA LEU A 11 -42.49 -3.41 8.90
C LEU A 11 -41.36 -4.34 9.37
N PRO A 12 -40.93 -5.35 8.58
CA PRO A 12 -39.73 -6.11 8.92
C PRO A 12 -38.51 -5.24 8.60
N LEU A 13 -37.79 -4.79 9.64
CA LEU A 13 -36.52 -4.11 9.48
C LEU A 13 -35.39 -5.15 9.45
N ALA A 14 -34.72 -5.21 8.30
CA ALA A 14 -33.37 -5.72 8.05
C ALA A 14 -33.08 -7.20 8.37
N SER A 15 -33.22 -8.04 7.33
CA SER A 15 -32.44 -9.24 7.14
C SER A 15 -30.95 -8.91 7.06
N SER A 16 -30.13 -9.56 7.90
CA SER A 16 -28.67 -9.56 7.82
C SER A 16 -28.21 -10.01 6.43
N LEU A 17 -27.77 -9.06 5.60
CA LEU A 17 -26.99 -9.36 4.40
C LEU A 17 -25.55 -9.61 4.85
N HIS A 18 -25.25 -10.86 5.22
CA HIS A 18 -23.89 -11.36 5.25
C HIS A 18 -23.41 -11.47 3.81
N THR A 19 -22.75 -10.42 3.31
CA THR A 19 -22.03 -10.49 2.04
C THR A 19 -20.82 -11.42 2.22
N PRO A 20 -20.67 -12.50 1.41
CA PRO A 20 -19.49 -13.33 1.44
C PRO A 20 -18.27 -12.49 1.02
N LEU A 21 -17.17 -12.66 1.74
CA LEU A 21 -15.88 -12.07 1.39
C LEU A 21 -15.52 -12.40 -0.06
N PRO A 22 -14.98 -11.45 -0.84
CA PRO A 22 -14.54 -11.72 -2.19
C PRO A 22 -13.43 -12.77 -2.17
N ASN A 23 -13.66 -13.76 -3.02
CA ASN A 23 -12.78 -14.84 -3.42
C ASN A 23 -11.31 -14.41 -3.42
N ARG A 24 -10.49 -15.04 -2.56
CA ARG A 24 -9.04 -14.91 -2.54
C ARG A 24 -8.51 -15.58 -3.80
N SER A 25 -8.62 -14.89 -4.93
CA SER A 25 -7.93 -15.20 -6.18
C SER A 25 -6.48 -15.45 -5.81
N GLN A 26 -6.07 -16.72 -5.85
CA GLN A 26 -4.72 -17.13 -5.58
C GLN A 26 -3.81 -16.36 -6.54
N VAL A 27 -3.15 -15.32 -6.01
CA VAL A 27 -2.04 -14.67 -6.69
C VAL A 27 -1.02 -15.78 -6.86
N ARG A 28 -0.93 -16.33 -8.08
CA ARG A 28 0.13 -17.25 -8.45
C ARG A 28 1.43 -16.46 -8.36
N LEU A 29 2.06 -16.52 -7.19
CA LEU A 29 3.46 -16.16 -7.05
C LEU A 29 4.21 -17.09 -8.00
N SER A 30 4.70 -16.54 -9.10
CA SER A 30 5.67 -17.23 -9.94
C SER A 30 6.81 -17.63 -9.02
N THR A 31 6.94 -18.93 -8.79
CA THR A 31 7.95 -19.52 -7.94
C THR A 31 9.29 -18.96 -8.41
N ILE A 32 9.91 -18.11 -7.60
CA ILE A 32 11.28 -17.66 -7.86
C ILE A 32 12.12 -18.90 -7.61
N SER A 33 12.36 -19.68 -8.68
CA SER A 33 13.41 -20.69 -8.62
C SER A 33 14.72 -19.94 -8.42
N CYS A 34 15.56 -20.43 -7.53
CA CYS A 34 16.96 -19.99 -7.43
C CYS A 34 17.71 -20.42 -8.72
N ALA A 35 17.36 -19.82 -9.85
CA ALA A 35 18.08 -19.97 -11.10
C ALA A 35 19.26 -18.99 -11.10
N ALA A 36 20.42 -19.46 -11.54
CA ALA A 36 21.60 -18.63 -11.77
C ALA A 36 21.24 -17.42 -12.67
N MET A 37 21.98 -16.31 -12.52
CA MET A 37 21.77 -15.12 -13.33
C MET A 37 21.81 -15.46 -14.83
N LYS A 38 20.85 -14.94 -15.60
CA LYS A 38 20.80 -15.15 -17.05
C LYS A 38 21.98 -14.45 -17.72
N SER A 39 22.72 -15.18 -18.54
CA SER A 39 23.83 -14.66 -19.35
C SER A 39 23.42 -14.60 -20.82
N TYR A 40 23.84 -13.54 -21.51
CA TYR A 40 23.50 -13.28 -22.92
C TYR A 40 24.76 -12.88 -23.69
N ARG A 41 24.81 -13.22 -24.98
CA ARG A 41 25.82 -12.73 -25.92
C ARG A 41 25.19 -11.75 -26.88
N LEU A 42 25.71 -10.51 -26.92
CA LEU A 42 25.11 -9.44 -27.73
C LEU A 42 25.05 -9.76 -29.23
N SER A 43 26.02 -10.53 -29.75
CA SER A 43 26.07 -10.95 -31.15
C SER A 43 24.95 -11.91 -31.56
N GLU A 44 24.27 -12.55 -30.59
CA GLU A 44 23.26 -13.58 -30.81
C GLU A 44 21.83 -13.04 -30.58
N LEU A 45 21.69 -11.74 -30.31
CA LEU A 45 20.41 -11.10 -30.02
C LEU A 45 19.93 -10.24 -31.19
N SER A 46 18.62 -10.27 -31.42
CA SER A 46 17.92 -9.30 -32.26
C SER A 46 17.77 -7.94 -31.56
N ASP A 47 17.53 -6.88 -32.34
CA ASP A 47 17.30 -5.54 -31.80
C ASP A 47 16.11 -5.48 -30.82
N ALA A 48 15.08 -6.31 -31.04
CA ALA A 48 13.92 -6.42 -30.16
C ALA A 48 14.29 -7.01 -28.78
N GLU A 49 15.16 -8.03 -28.76
CA GLU A 49 15.64 -8.64 -27.51
C GLU A 49 16.57 -7.70 -26.75
N VAL A 50 17.46 -6.98 -27.46
CA VAL A 50 18.32 -5.95 -26.86
C VAL A 50 17.47 -4.83 -26.24
N SER A 51 16.38 -4.44 -26.89
CA SER A 51 15.42 -3.48 -26.33
C SER A 51 14.74 -4.02 -25.07
N GLY A 52 14.34 -5.29 -25.08
CA GLY A 52 13.75 -5.97 -23.92
C GLY A 52 14.68 -6.05 -22.71
N LEU A 53 15.99 -6.27 -22.92
CA LEU A 53 16.97 -6.31 -21.82
C LEU A 53 17.15 -4.96 -21.11
N LYS A 54 16.84 -3.84 -21.79
CA LYS A 54 16.86 -2.50 -21.19
C LYS A 54 15.64 -2.24 -20.31
N ALA A 55 14.58 -3.05 -20.43
CA ALA A 55 13.38 -2.90 -19.65
C ALA A 55 13.64 -3.29 -18.19
N ARG A 56 13.44 -2.32 -17.28
CA ARG A 56 13.41 -2.60 -15.84
C ARG A 56 12.10 -3.33 -15.50
N PRO A 57 12.11 -4.40 -14.69
CA PRO A 57 10.89 -4.98 -14.16
C PRO A 57 10.07 -3.91 -13.45
N ARG A 58 8.84 -3.65 -13.94
CA ARG A 58 7.89 -2.71 -13.34
C ARG A 58 6.80 -3.50 -12.62
N ILE A 59 6.31 -2.95 -11.52
CA ILE A 59 5.18 -3.49 -10.77
C ILE A 59 3.95 -2.65 -11.14
N ASP A 60 2.79 -3.27 -11.30
CA ASP A 60 1.51 -2.56 -11.43
C ASP A 60 1.05 -2.05 -10.06
N PHE A 61 0.82 -0.74 -9.96
CA PHE A 61 0.50 -0.06 -8.71
C PHE A 61 -1.01 0.13 -8.47
N SER A 62 -1.86 -0.34 -9.39
CA SER A 62 -3.32 -0.15 -9.33
C SER A 62 -3.94 -0.56 -8.00
N SER A 63 -3.45 -1.64 -7.37
CA SER A 63 -3.94 -2.14 -6.10
C SER A 63 -3.44 -1.38 -4.87
N ILE A 64 -2.32 -0.66 -4.97
CA ILE A 64 -1.73 0.06 -3.83
C ILE A 64 -2.20 1.51 -3.74
N PHE A 65 -2.63 2.13 -4.86
CA PHE A 65 -3.07 3.52 -4.87
C PHE A 65 -4.23 3.79 -3.90
N GLY A 66 -5.16 2.84 -3.76
CA GLY A 66 -6.26 2.97 -2.81
C GLY A 66 -5.78 3.15 -1.36
N MET A 67 -4.73 2.42 -0.97
CA MET A 67 -4.16 2.55 0.38
C MET A 67 -3.35 3.84 0.54
N VAL A 68 -2.52 4.17 -0.45
CA VAL A 68 -1.66 5.37 -0.39
C VAL A 68 -2.51 6.64 -0.34
N ASN A 69 -3.61 6.69 -1.11
CA ASN A 69 -4.52 7.86 -1.10
C ASN A 69 -5.10 8.14 0.27
N LEU A 70 -5.41 7.11 1.08
CA LEU A 70 -5.89 7.30 2.45
C LEU A 70 -4.83 7.98 3.33
N ILE A 71 -3.56 7.57 3.19
CA ILE A 71 -2.46 8.17 3.96
C ILE A 71 -2.22 9.61 3.53
N VAL A 72 -2.20 9.88 2.21
CA VAL A 72 -2.00 11.23 1.67
C VAL A 72 -3.10 12.18 2.12
N GLU A 73 -4.35 11.74 2.04
CA GLU A 73 -5.50 12.51 2.45
C GLU A 73 -5.50 12.79 3.96
N ASP A 74 -5.12 11.79 4.75
CA ASP A 74 -5.03 11.90 6.20
C ASP A 74 -3.94 12.89 6.63
N VAL A 75 -2.77 12.87 5.99
CA VAL A 75 -1.72 13.88 6.20
C VAL A 75 -2.16 15.26 5.73
N ARG A 76 -2.92 15.37 4.64
CA ARG A 76 -3.49 16.65 4.17
C ARG A 76 -4.42 17.29 5.20
N VAL A 77 -5.18 16.49 5.94
CA VAL A 77 -6.16 16.96 6.94
C VAL A 77 -5.53 17.16 8.33
N ARG A 78 -4.70 16.22 8.79
CA ARG A 78 -4.15 16.21 10.16
C ARG A 78 -2.70 16.70 10.28
N GLY A 79 -2.00 16.89 9.16
CA GLY A 79 -0.61 17.35 9.14
C GLY A 79 0.34 16.42 9.90
N ASP A 80 1.24 17.01 10.67
CA ASP A 80 2.31 16.31 11.41
C ASP A 80 1.80 15.28 12.41
N ALA A 81 0.58 15.44 12.94
CA ALA A 81 -0.02 14.44 13.81
C ALA A 81 -0.20 13.09 13.10
N ALA A 82 -0.66 13.10 11.84
CA ALA A 82 -0.75 11.88 11.04
C ALA A 82 0.63 11.29 10.75
N VAL A 83 1.63 12.13 10.48
CA VAL A 83 3.01 11.66 10.23
C VAL A 83 3.55 10.92 11.46
N LYS A 84 3.41 11.49 12.66
CA LYS A 84 3.83 10.84 13.92
C LYS A 84 3.13 9.50 14.14
N ASP A 85 1.81 9.44 13.92
CA ASP A 85 1.03 8.22 14.08
C ASP A 85 1.52 7.12 13.12
N TYR A 86 1.77 7.46 11.86
CA TYR A 86 2.24 6.51 10.86
C TYR A 86 3.69 6.08 11.10
N THR A 87 4.57 6.97 11.54
CA THR A 87 5.94 6.60 11.95
C THR A 87 5.92 5.64 13.14
N ALA A 88 5.10 5.89 14.16
CA ALA A 88 4.93 4.95 15.28
C ALA A 88 4.37 3.60 14.81
N LYS A 89 3.47 3.60 13.82
CA LYS A 89 2.85 2.38 13.29
C LYS A 89 3.79 1.55 12.42
N PHE A 90 4.55 2.16 11.52
CA PHE A 90 5.34 1.45 10.51
C PHE A 90 6.81 1.28 10.93
N ASP A 91 7.43 2.34 11.43
CA ASP A 91 8.85 2.36 11.81
C ASP A 91 9.05 2.01 13.29
N LYS A 92 7.95 1.95 14.05
CA LYS A 92 7.92 1.58 15.48
C LYS A 92 8.68 2.56 16.38
N VAL A 93 8.74 3.83 15.97
CA VAL A 93 9.39 4.92 16.70
C VAL A 93 8.36 6.01 17.02
N ALA A 94 8.32 6.45 18.28
CA ALA A 94 7.56 7.64 18.67
C ALA A 94 8.45 8.88 18.47
N LEU A 95 8.00 9.82 17.63
CA LEU A 95 8.74 11.05 17.34
C LEU A 95 8.23 12.21 18.19
N ASP A 96 9.16 12.92 18.84
CA ASP A 96 8.89 14.19 19.51
C ASP A 96 8.80 15.34 18.51
N ASP A 97 9.77 15.44 17.59
CA ASP A 97 9.80 16.43 16.51
C ASP A 97 9.83 15.75 15.14
N VAL A 98 8.97 16.21 14.23
CA VAL A 98 8.91 15.69 12.84
C VAL A 98 9.96 16.35 11.94
N VAL A 99 10.31 17.60 12.25
CA VAL A 99 11.23 18.40 11.44
C VAL A 99 12.33 18.93 12.34
N VAL A 100 13.58 18.70 11.93
CA VAL A 100 14.77 19.21 12.60
C VAL A 100 15.55 20.08 11.62
N ARG A 101 16.09 21.21 12.10
CA ARG A 101 16.94 22.06 11.25
C ARG A 101 18.28 21.37 11.06
N VAL A 102 18.72 21.27 9.81
CA VAL A 102 19.97 20.60 9.45
C VAL A 102 21.17 21.23 10.15
N SER A 103 21.17 22.56 10.36
CA SER A 103 22.25 23.27 11.07
C SER A 103 22.40 22.89 12.55
N ASP A 104 21.37 22.31 13.17
CA ASP A 104 21.40 21.86 14.56
C ASP A 104 21.87 20.40 14.69
N LEU A 105 22.01 19.68 13.57
CA LEU A 105 22.49 18.31 13.54
C LEU A 105 24.02 18.27 13.61
N PRO A 106 24.59 17.30 14.34
CA PRO A 106 26.04 17.09 14.31
C PRO A 106 26.49 16.61 12.93
N ASP A 107 27.75 16.90 12.58
CA ASP A 107 28.36 16.35 11.37
C ASP A 107 28.37 14.82 11.46
N VAL A 108 27.78 14.18 10.46
CA VAL A 108 27.76 12.71 10.34
C VAL A 108 29.05 12.24 9.70
N GLU A 109 29.88 11.54 10.47
CA GLU A 109 30.99 10.77 9.91
C GLU A 109 30.42 9.59 9.10
N ILE A 110 30.44 9.72 7.78
CA ILE A 110 30.11 8.61 6.89
C ILE A 110 31.23 7.58 7.05
N GLN A 111 30.94 6.47 7.73
CA GLN A 111 31.82 5.30 7.76
C GLN A 111 31.87 4.73 6.34
N LEU A 112 32.82 5.21 5.54
CA LEU A 112 33.20 4.57 4.29
C LEU A 112 33.64 3.15 4.62
N CYS A 113 32.97 2.17 4.01
CA CYS A 113 33.38 0.77 4.07
C CYS A 113 34.80 0.70 3.48
N LYS A 114 35.80 0.53 4.35
CA LYS A 114 37.19 0.34 3.98
C LYS A 114 37.42 -1.07 3.47
#